data_AF-A0A135WJH8-F1
#
_entry.id   AF-A0A135WJH8-F1
#
_cell.length_a   1.000
_cell.length_b   1.000
_cell.length_c   1.000
_cell.angle_alpha   90.00
_cell.angle_beta   90.00
_cell.angle_gamma   90.00
#
_symmetry.space_group_name_H-M   'P 1'
#
loop_
_entity.id
_entity.type
_entity.pdbx_description
1 polymer ?
#
loop_
_entity_poly.entity_id
_entity_poly.type
_entity_poly.pdbx_seq_one_letter_code
_entity_poly.pdbx_strand_id
1 'polypeptide(L)'
;MNKKTTPADLFLGILALLLISVSFYQTWLGLQQIFGPASLVIALVLSLLLLFLCWMLRNAKLEGRPTGSLVGIYVFIASFCFIANFNALYTRFMKTDIYTDELREINKTFMALENNVESKLSYKYNKITTQNIEIKKKQLMEQIKDPGNKGIGTRAQALIKDIEKLTDQKVDLLTPVGNDYADLSERMGHQIDNMVSDLSPEERALKTDLNNAALKWNKKIQDLLLLSKKEKDELSQGVIDESLAEYNKLGSRAQNVLGNDKIHFEPLVSQTQEVGKIGFAFEHAIKNFGMYQFVVLAGCILLDFVIVIIILLVTNPDNNRNNRGSVFITKRSGNTLIPNK
;
A
#
# COMPACT_ATOMS: atom_id res chain seq x y z
N MET A 1 31.87 43.63 20.68
CA MET A 1 31.55 42.77 21.84
C MET A 1 31.91 41.33 21.50
N ASN A 2 33.07 40.84 21.96
CA ASN A 2 33.44 39.44 21.81
C ASN A 2 32.65 38.61 22.83
N LYS A 3 31.48 38.08 22.44
CA LYS A 3 30.85 36.99 23.19
C LYS A 3 31.80 35.79 23.10
N LYS A 4 32.40 35.39 24.22
CA LYS A 4 33.19 34.16 24.26
C LYS A 4 32.26 32.99 23.93
N THR A 5 32.57 32.25 22.89
CA THR A 5 31.89 31.00 22.55
C THR A 5 32.09 30.02 23.71
N THR A 6 31.00 29.54 24.29
CA THR A 6 31.08 28.52 25.36
C THR A 6 31.16 27.13 24.73
N PRO A 7 31.69 26.11 25.45
CA PRO A 7 31.64 24.72 24.99
C PRO A 7 30.22 24.24 24.68
N ALA A 8 29.21 24.73 25.41
CA ALA A 8 27.81 24.44 25.15
C ALA A 8 27.34 25.01 23.79
N ASP A 9 27.86 26.17 23.38
CA ASP A 9 27.54 26.78 22.09
C ASP A 9 28.14 26.01 20.92
N LEU A 10 29.38 25.54 21.11
CA LEU A 10 30.05 24.69 20.13
C LEU A 10 29.31 23.36 19.99
N PHE A 11 28.92 22.74 21.12
CA PHE A 11 28.14 21.51 21.13
C PHE A 11 26.79 21.67 20.43
N LEU A 12 26.01 22.71 20.77
CA LEU A 12 24.71 22.99 20.15
C LEU A 12 24.85 23.27 18.65
N GLY A 13 25.89 24.01 18.24
CA GLY A 13 26.16 24.28 16.83
C GLY A 13 26.47 23.02 16.03
N ILE A 14 27.33 22.15 16.56
CA ILE A 14 27.67 20.86 15.93
C ILE A 14 26.44 19.96 15.87
N LEU A 15 25.67 19.87 16.96
CA LEU A 15 24.46 19.05 17.02
C LEU A 15 23.40 19.53 16.02
N ALA A 16 23.17 20.85 15.93
CA ALA A 16 22.25 21.42 14.97
C ALA A 16 22.68 21.12 13.52
N LEU A 17 23.97 21.26 13.23
CA LEU A 17 24.52 20.98 11.90
C LEU A 17 24.34 19.50 11.54
N LEU A 18 24.60 18.59 12.48
CA LEU A 18 24.42 17.15 12.28
C LEU A 18 22.94 16.81 12.01
N LEU A 19 22.03 17.22 12.89
CA LEU A 19 20.61 16.89 12.76
C LEU A 19 20.00 17.48 11.49
N ILE A 20 20.32 18.73 11.17
CA ILE A 20 19.79 19.38 9.97
C ILE A 20 20.42 18.82 8.71
N SER A 21 21.67 18.35 8.74
CA SER A 21 22.30 17.69 7.59
C SER A 21 21.65 16.33 7.30
N VAL A 22 21.29 15.57 8.33
CA VAL A 22 20.51 14.34 8.16
C VAL A 22 19.09 14.66 7.66
N SER A 23 18.43 15.70 8.21
CA SER A 23 17.11 16.18 7.75
C SER A 23 17.15 16.58 6.29
N PHE A 24 18.15 17.35 5.88
CA PHE A 24 18.38 17.78 4.51
C PHE A 24 18.37 16.61 3.54
N TYR A 25 19.17 15.57 3.83
CA TYR A 25 19.27 14.40 2.97
C TYR A 25 17.94 13.65 2.87
N GLN A 26 17.24 13.45 3.99
CA GLN A 26 15.94 12.79 4.00
C GLN A 26 14.86 13.63 3.29
N THR A 27 14.86 14.95 3.48
CA THR A 27 13.92 15.88 2.85
C THR A 27 14.14 15.91 1.35
N TRP A 28 15.40 15.90 0.90
CA TRP A 28 15.73 15.81 -0.52
C TRP A 28 15.14 14.54 -1.14
N LEU A 29 15.41 13.36 -0.56
CA LEU A 29 14.86 12.09 -1.05
C LEU A 29 13.32 12.08 -1.02
N GLY A 30 12.73 12.61 0.05
CA GLY A 30 11.29 12.66 0.24
C GLY A 30 10.54 13.56 -0.75
N LEU A 31 11.24 14.54 -1.33
CA LEU A 31 10.69 15.46 -2.33
C LEU A 31 11.02 15.06 -3.77
N GLN A 32 11.91 14.07 -3.97
CA GLN A 32 12.47 13.74 -5.28
C GLN A 32 11.40 13.34 -6.31
N GLN A 33 10.36 12.61 -5.91
CA GLN A 33 9.30 12.18 -6.83
C GLN A 33 8.36 13.32 -7.26
N ILE A 34 8.24 14.37 -6.44
CA ILE A 34 7.32 15.48 -6.70
C ILE A 34 8.03 16.59 -7.47
N PHE A 35 9.25 16.93 -7.05
CA PHE A 35 9.98 18.08 -7.58
C PHE A 35 11.18 17.70 -8.45
N GLY A 36 11.45 16.41 -8.65
CA GLY A 36 12.54 15.94 -9.49
C GLY A 36 13.89 16.53 -9.06
N PRO A 37 14.73 17.03 -9.98
CA PRO A 37 16.02 17.66 -9.65
C PRO A 37 15.91 18.88 -8.73
N ALA A 38 14.77 19.60 -8.75
CA ALA A 38 14.57 20.80 -7.92
C ALA A 38 14.46 20.47 -6.42
N SER A 39 14.16 19.22 -6.08
CA SER A 39 14.08 18.73 -4.69
C SER A 39 15.33 19.04 -3.87
N LEU A 40 16.52 18.97 -4.48
CA LEU A 40 17.80 19.28 -3.81
C LEU A 40 17.85 20.74 -3.36
N VAL A 41 17.47 21.65 -4.25
CA VAL A 41 17.48 23.10 -3.99
C VAL A 41 16.46 23.45 -2.92
N ILE A 42 15.26 22.87 -3.00
CA ILE A 42 14.20 23.07 -2.00
C ILE A 42 14.66 22.59 -0.63
N ALA A 43 15.20 21.37 -0.54
CA ALA A 43 15.71 20.81 0.71
C ALA A 43 16.83 21.69 1.30
N LEU A 44 17.72 22.21 0.46
CA LEU A 44 18.82 23.08 0.90
C LEU A 44 18.30 24.39 1.49
N VAL A 45 17.35 25.04 0.80
CA VAL A 45 16.73 26.29 1.27
C VAL A 45 16.03 26.08 2.60
N LEU A 46 15.21 25.02 2.73
CA LEU A 46 14.54 24.68 3.98
C LEU A 46 15.54 24.43 5.13
N SER A 47 16.61 23.70 4.85
CA SER A 47 17.64 23.37 5.84
C SER A 47 18.40 24.61 6.33
N LEU A 48 18.76 25.53 5.41
CA LEU A 48 19.39 26.80 5.76
C LEU A 48 18.46 27.70 6.58
N LEU A 49 17.16 27.73 6.25
CA LEU A 49 16.15 28.46 7.02
C LEU A 49 16.03 27.89 8.44
N LEU A 50 16.00 26.56 8.61
CA LEU A 50 15.96 25.93 9.93
C LEU A 50 17.23 26.20 10.75
N LEU A 51 18.42 26.16 10.14
CA LEU A 51 19.68 26.53 10.80
C LEU A 51 19.66 28.00 11.26
N PHE A 52 19.20 28.89 10.39
CA PHE A 52 19.08 30.31 10.69
C PHE A 52 18.10 30.56 11.85
N LEU A 53 16.94 29.87 11.86
CA LEU A 53 15.98 29.95 12.95
C LEU A 53 16.51 29.38 14.26
N CYS A 54 17.28 28.29 14.23
CA CYS A 54 17.97 27.76 15.42
C CYS A 54 18.92 28.82 16.02
N TRP A 55 19.69 29.49 15.17
CA TRP A 55 20.58 30.57 15.59
C TRP A 55 19.81 31.76 16.17
N MET A 56 18.73 32.20 15.51
CA MET A 56 17.86 33.26 16.01
C MET A 56 17.22 32.92 17.36
N LEU A 57 16.70 31.70 17.51
CA LEU A 57 16.09 31.21 18.75
C LEU A 57 17.07 31.22 19.91
N ARG A 58 18.30 30.73 19.68
CA ARG A 58 19.36 30.78 20.68
C ARG A 58 19.66 32.22 21.09
N ASN A 59 19.86 33.12 20.13
CA ASN A 59 20.17 34.52 20.43
C ASN A 59 19.04 35.23 21.16
N ALA A 60 17.79 35.02 20.77
CA ALA A 60 16.63 35.57 21.45
C ALA A 60 16.57 35.08 22.92
N LYS A 61 16.85 33.80 23.16
CA LYS A 61 16.86 33.21 24.50
C LYS A 61 17.99 33.74 25.38
N LEU A 62 19.20 33.89 24.84
CA LEU A 62 20.32 34.53 25.55
C LEU A 62 20.03 35.99 25.93
N GLU A 63 19.27 36.68 25.09
CA GLU A 63 18.86 38.07 25.32
C GLU A 63 17.61 38.21 26.20
N GLY A 64 17.01 37.10 26.66
CA GLY A 64 15.79 37.10 27.46
C GLY A 64 14.54 37.57 26.69
N ARG A 65 14.58 37.56 25.35
CA ARG A 65 13.44 37.93 24.50
C ARG A 65 12.43 36.78 24.40
N PRO A 66 11.13 37.08 24.19
CA PRO A 66 10.13 36.05 23.94
C PRO A 66 10.47 35.25 22.68
N THR A 67 10.50 33.92 22.78
CA THR A 67 10.86 33.01 21.69
C THR A 67 9.65 32.42 20.96
N GLY A 68 8.43 32.60 21.48
CA GLY A 68 7.22 31.91 21.00
C GLY A 68 6.94 32.08 19.51
N SER A 69 7.08 33.31 18.97
CA SER A 69 6.88 33.57 17.54
C SER A 69 7.92 32.84 16.67
N LEU A 70 9.19 32.83 17.09
CA LEU A 70 10.25 32.13 16.38
C LEU A 70 10.06 30.61 16.42
N VAL A 71 9.56 30.07 17.53
CA VAL A 71 9.20 28.65 17.65
C VAL A 71 8.05 28.32 16.70
N GLY A 72 7.02 29.16 16.61
CA GLY A 72 5.90 28.97 15.69
C GLY A 72 6.35 28.93 14.22
N ILE A 73 7.21 29.87 13.80
CA ILE A 73 7.78 29.89 12.45
C ILE A 73 8.64 28.63 12.21
N TYR A 74 9.46 28.23 13.18
CA TYR A 74 10.24 27.00 13.09
C TYR A 74 9.34 25.79 12.89
N VAL A 75 8.31 25.61 13.72
CA VAL A 75 7.40 24.47 13.64
C VAL A 75 6.69 24.42 12.29
N PHE A 76 6.28 25.58 11.77
CA PHE A 76 5.69 25.66 10.44
C PHE A 76 6.64 25.16 9.34
N ILE A 77 7.89 25.64 9.30
CA ILE A 77 8.87 25.21 8.28
C ILE A 77 9.27 23.75 8.49
N ALA A 78 9.50 23.35 9.74
CA ALA A 78 9.85 21.99 10.12
C ALA A 78 8.73 21.00 9.78
N SER A 79 7.46 21.42 9.72
CA SER A 79 6.36 20.55 9.27
C SER A 79 6.52 20.08 7.82
N PHE A 80 7.05 20.92 6.91
CA PHE A 80 7.34 20.52 5.54
C PHE A 80 8.50 19.53 5.46
N CYS A 81 9.55 19.77 6.26
CA CYS A 81 10.69 18.85 6.37
C CYS A 81 10.23 17.52 6.95
N PHE A 82 9.37 17.54 7.97
CA PHE A 82 8.76 16.37 8.58
C PHE A 82 7.96 15.53 7.58
N ILE A 83 7.10 16.15 6.77
CA ILE A 83 6.32 15.45 5.74
C ILE A 83 7.26 14.76 4.73
N ALA A 84 8.31 15.46 4.29
CA ALA A 84 9.27 14.90 3.35
C ALA A 84 10.13 13.78 3.97
N ASN A 85 10.64 14.00 5.19
CA ASN A 85 11.42 13.02 5.94
C ASN A 85 10.61 11.76 6.22
N PHE A 86 9.34 11.93 6.61
CA PHE A 86 8.41 10.84 6.79
C PHE A 86 8.23 10.07 5.49
N ASN A 87 7.96 10.74 4.38
CA ASN A 87 7.84 10.09 3.08
C ASN A 87 9.11 9.27 2.72
N ALA A 88 10.31 9.84 2.88
CA ALA A 88 11.56 9.14 2.57
C ALA A 88 11.79 7.92 3.47
N LEU A 89 11.68 8.11 4.79
CA LEU A 89 11.98 7.06 5.75
C LEU A 89 10.91 5.97 5.74
N TYR A 90 9.63 6.34 5.71
CA TYR A 90 8.52 5.41 5.65
C TYR A 90 8.62 4.50 4.44
N THR A 91 8.73 5.09 3.25
CA THR A 91 8.80 4.35 1.99
C THR A 91 9.99 3.39 1.97
N ARG A 92 11.13 3.79 2.54
CA ARG A 92 12.32 2.95 2.62
C ARG A 92 12.19 1.80 3.61
N PHE A 93 11.66 2.05 4.81
CA PHE A 93 11.55 1.03 5.85
C PHE A 93 10.40 0.05 5.61
N MET A 94 9.30 0.55 5.03
CA MET A 94 8.07 -0.21 4.77
C MET A 94 8.04 -0.83 3.37
N LYS A 95 9.10 -0.69 2.57
CA LYS A 95 9.17 -1.16 1.17
C LYS A 95 8.66 -2.60 0.99
N THR A 96 9.20 -3.53 1.78
CA THR A 96 8.82 -4.95 1.72
C THR A 96 7.36 -5.19 2.10
N ASP A 97 6.87 -4.46 3.10
CA ASP A 97 5.48 -4.61 3.58
C ASP A 97 4.53 -4.07 2.52
N ILE A 98 4.83 -2.90 1.94
CA ILE A 98 4.06 -2.32 0.83
C ILE A 98 3.98 -3.31 -0.34
N TYR A 99 5.11 -3.89 -0.76
CA TYR A 99 5.10 -4.91 -1.82
C TYR A 99 4.30 -6.15 -1.44
N THR A 100 4.45 -6.63 -0.21
CA THR A 100 3.75 -7.81 0.29
C THR A 100 2.23 -7.60 0.29
N ASP A 101 1.79 -6.41 0.69
CA ASP A 101 0.38 -6.06 0.73
C ASP A 101 -0.20 -5.92 -0.67
N GLU A 102 0.52 -5.30 -1.62
CA GLU A 102 0.08 -5.22 -3.01
C GLU A 102 0.00 -6.59 -3.68
N LEU A 103 1.00 -7.46 -3.48
CA LEU A 103 0.96 -8.83 -3.98
C LEU A 103 -0.23 -9.63 -3.43
N ARG A 104 -0.55 -9.47 -2.15
CA ARG A 104 -1.73 -10.10 -1.55
C ARG A 104 -3.03 -9.53 -2.12
N GLU A 105 -3.06 -8.23 -2.39
CA GLU A 105 -4.22 -7.58 -2.99
C GLU A 105 -4.44 -8.06 -4.42
N ILE A 106 -3.37 -8.23 -5.21
CA ILE A 106 -3.44 -8.81 -6.55
C ILE A 106 -4.06 -10.21 -6.53
N ASN A 107 -3.69 -11.06 -5.57
CA ASN A 107 -4.34 -12.37 -5.43
C ASN A 107 -5.85 -12.25 -5.18
N LYS A 108 -6.27 -11.31 -4.33
CA LYS A 108 -7.70 -11.08 -4.08
C LYS A 108 -8.41 -10.52 -5.32
N THR A 109 -7.79 -9.61 -6.08
CA THR A 109 -8.40 -9.03 -7.27
C THR A 109 -8.57 -10.06 -8.39
N PHE A 110 -7.62 -10.98 -8.58
CA PHE A 110 -7.78 -12.12 -9.49
C PHE A 110 -8.96 -13.01 -9.07
N MET A 111 -9.05 -13.39 -7.80
CA MET A 111 -10.18 -14.19 -7.30
C MET A 111 -11.50 -13.44 -7.43
N ALA A 112 -11.52 -12.12 -7.18
CA ALA A 112 -12.72 -11.31 -7.33
C ALA A 112 -13.16 -11.22 -8.80
N LEU A 113 -12.21 -11.05 -9.73
CA LEU A 113 -12.48 -11.02 -11.17
C LEU A 113 -13.01 -12.38 -11.67
N GLU A 114 -12.38 -13.48 -11.27
CA GLU A 114 -12.85 -14.84 -11.58
C GLU A 114 -14.29 -15.05 -11.10
N ASN A 115 -14.56 -14.78 -9.82
CA ASN A 115 -15.90 -14.93 -9.25
C ASN A 115 -16.95 -14.02 -9.92
N ASN A 116 -16.57 -12.78 -10.25
CA ASN A 116 -17.47 -11.85 -10.93
C ASN A 116 -17.81 -12.36 -12.32
N VAL A 117 -16.80 -12.72 -13.13
CA VAL A 117 -17.01 -13.28 -14.46
C VAL A 117 -17.86 -14.54 -14.39
N GLU A 118 -17.50 -15.51 -13.54
CA GLU A 118 -18.27 -16.74 -13.38
C GLU A 118 -19.75 -16.48 -13.02
N SER A 119 -20.03 -15.47 -12.21
CA SER A 119 -21.42 -15.13 -11.84
C SER A 119 -22.25 -14.53 -12.98
N LYS A 120 -21.59 -14.03 -14.04
CA LYS A 120 -22.21 -13.32 -15.18
C LYS A 120 -22.22 -14.15 -16.46
N LEU A 121 -21.50 -15.28 -16.47
CA LEU A 121 -21.52 -16.26 -17.55
C LEU A 121 -22.93 -16.79 -17.77
N SER A 122 -23.32 -16.91 -19.04
CA SER A 122 -24.66 -17.35 -19.44
C SER A 122 -24.76 -18.87 -19.33
N TYR A 123 -25.22 -19.36 -18.18
CA TYR A 123 -25.49 -20.78 -17.99
C TYR A 123 -26.92 -21.11 -18.43
N LYS A 124 -27.07 -22.26 -19.10
CA LYS A 124 -28.37 -22.78 -19.53
C LYS A 124 -29.30 -23.09 -18.34
N TYR A 125 -28.70 -23.37 -17.19
CA TYR A 125 -29.39 -23.69 -15.94
C TYR A 125 -28.99 -22.73 -14.82
N ASN A 126 -29.85 -22.62 -13.80
CA ASN A 126 -29.59 -21.77 -12.64
C ASN A 126 -28.35 -22.24 -11.85
N LYS A 127 -27.79 -21.35 -11.01
CA LYS A 127 -26.55 -21.59 -10.24
C LYS A 127 -26.54 -22.89 -9.43
N ILE A 128 -27.66 -23.26 -8.80
CA ILE A 128 -27.77 -24.46 -7.97
C ILE A 128 -27.70 -25.72 -8.84
N THR A 129 -28.44 -25.73 -9.95
CA THR A 129 -28.42 -26.82 -10.92
C THR A 129 -27.04 -26.98 -11.55
N THR A 130 -26.38 -25.88 -11.95
CA THR A 130 -25.03 -25.88 -12.52
C THR A 130 -23.99 -26.44 -11.53
N GLN A 131 -24.04 -26.03 -10.26
CA GLN A 131 -23.15 -26.58 -9.22
C GLN A 131 -23.37 -28.07 -8.99
N ASN A 132 -24.63 -28.52 -8.95
CA ASN A 132 -24.95 -29.93 -8.77
C ASN A 132 -24.45 -30.78 -9.95
N ILE A 133 -24.54 -30.25 -11.18
CA ILE A 133 -24.02 -30.95 -12.36
C ILE A 133 -22.49 -30.98 -12.32
N GLU A 134 -21.81 -29.90 -11.93
CA GLU A 134 -20.35 -29.86 -11.76
C GLU A 134 -19.83 -30.87 -10.73
N ILE A 135 -20.51 -31.00 -9.58
CA ILE A 135 -20.18 -32.01 -8.56
C ILE A 135 -20.32 -33.42 -9.14
N LYS A 136 -21.45 -33.71 -9.80
CA LYS A 136 -21.71 -35.02 -10.41
C LYS A 136 -20.76 -35.32 -11.56
N LYS A 137 -20.35 -34.31 -12.33
CA LYS A 137 -19.32 -34.42 -13.38
C LYS A 137 -17.98 -34.84 -12.80
N LYS A 138 -17.50 -34.17 -11.75
CA LYS A 138 -16.25 -34.55 -11.07
C LYS A 138 -16.31 -35.97 -10.52
N GLN A 139 -17.41 -36.34 -9.87
CA GLN A 139 -17.63 -37.71 -9.39
C GLN A 139 -17.63 -38.73 -10.54
N LEU A 140 -18.25 -38.41 -11.68
CA LEU A 140 -18.25 -39.29 -12.85
C LEU A 140 -16.83 -39.49 -13.38
N MET A 141 -16.08 -38.40 -13.53
CA MET A 141 -14.70 -38.42 -14.01
C MET A 141 -13.79 -39.29 -13.12
N GLU A 142 -13.93 -39.17 -11.80
CA GLU A 142 -13.20 -40.01 -10.84
C GLU A 142 -13.59 -41.49 -10.94
N GLN A 143 -14.88 -41.79 -11.06
CA GLN A 143 -15.36 -43.17 -11.20
C GLN A 143 -14.85 -43.84 -12.48
N ILE A 144 -14.75 -43.10 -13.59
CA ILE A 144 -14.23 -43.64 -14.86
C ILE A 144 -12.74 -44.03 -14.73
N LYS A 145 -11.98 -43.26 -13.94
CA LYS A 145 -10.54 -43.47 -13.71
C LYS A 145 -10.22 -44.49 -12.60
N ASP A 146 -11.22 -44.97 -11.86
CA ASP A 146 -11.02 -45.88 -10.72
C ASP A 146 -10.30 -47.17 -11.17
N PRO A 147 -9.10 -47.48 -10.66
CA PRO A 147 -8.35 -48.68 -11.02
C PRO A 147 -9.11 -49.99 -10.77
N GLY A 148 -10.02 -50.00 -9.78
CA GLY A 148 -10.82 -51.16 -9.40
C GLY A 148 -12.10 -51.33 -10.23
N ASN A 149 -12.55 -50.30 -10.95
CA ASN A 149 -13.77 -50.29 -11.76
C ASN A 149 -13.60 -49.39 -13.01
N LYS A 150 -12.62 -49.71 -13.85
CA LYS A 150 -12.28 -48.88 -15.02
C LYS A 150 -13.45 -48.76 -16.00
N GLY A 151 -13.66 -47.54 -16.49
CA GLY A 151 -14.67 -47.25 -17.51
C GLY A 151 -16.05 -46.91 -16.95
N ILE A 152 -17.09 -47.03 -17.79
CA ILE A 152 -18.45 -46.62 -17.42
C ILE A 152 -19.19 -47.77 -16.74
N GLY A 153 -18.87 -48.01 -15.46
CA GLY A 153 -19.57 -48.97 -14.60
C GLY A 153 -20.96 -48.51 -14.13
N THR A 154 -21.64 -49.32 -13.32
CA THR A 154 -23.00 -49.05 -12.82
C THR A 154 -23.13 -47.71 -12.08
N ARG A 155 -22.11 -47.33 -11.30
CA ARG A 155 -22.06 -46.06 -10.56
C ARG A 155 -21.86 -44.86 -11.49
N ALA A 156 -21.03 -44.99 -12.51
CA ALA A 156 -20.86 -43.98 -13.56
C ALA A 156 -22.16 -43.80 -14.36
N GLN A 157 -22.85 -44.89 -14.72
CA GLN A 157 -24.17 -44.83 -15.37
C GLN A 157 -25.24 -44.17 -14.51
N ALA A 158 -25.22 -44.38 -13.19
CA ALA A 158 -26.13 -43.70 -12.26
C ALA A 158 -25.88 -42.18 -12.21
N LEU A 159 -24.61 -41.76 -12.16
CA LEU A 159 -24.23 -40.35 -12.22
C LEU A 159 -24.64 -39.71 -13.56
N ILE A 160 -24.46 -40.43 -14.67
CA ILE A 160 -24.94 -40.00 -15.98
C ILE A 160 -26.46 -39.78 -15.96
N LYS A 161 -27.25 -40.76 -15.50
CA LYS A 161 -28.71 -40.62 -15.40
C LYS A 161 -29.15 -39.44 -14.53
N ASP A 162 -28.43 -39.18 -13.44
CA ASP A 162 -28.71 -38.02 -12.60
C ASP A 162 -28.41 -36.70 -13.31
N ILE A 163 -27.33 -36.65 -14.11
CA ILE A 163 -27.01 -35.49 -14.94
C ILE A 163 -28.08 -35.31 -16.02
N GLU A 164 -28.48 -36.38 -16.72
CA GLU A 164 -29.55 -36.36 -17.73
C GLU A 164 -30.88 -35.83 -17.18
N LYS A 165 -31.21 -36.17 -15.92
CA LYS A 165 -32.41 -35.62 -15.23
C LYS A 165 -32.27 -34.15 -14.87
N LEU A 166 -31.06 -33.67 -14.61
CA LEU A 166 -30.82 -32.26 -14.28
C LEU A 166 -30.74 -31.39 -15.53
N THR A 167 -30.36 -31.96 -16.68
CA THR A 167 -30.20 -31.26 -17.95
C THR A 167 -31.36 -31.49 -18.92
N ASP A 168 -32.25 -32.45 -18.68
CA ASP A 168 -33.24 -32.94 -19.66
C ASP A 168 -32.62 -33.33 -21.02
N GLN A 169 -31.33 -33.66 -21.04
CA GLN A 169 -30.56 -34.04 -22.23
C GLN A 169 -29.88 -35.39 -22.04
N LYS A 170 -29.86 -36.22 -23.08
CA LYS A 170 -29.17 -37.52 -23.04
C LYS A 170 -27.66 -37.36 -23.20
N VAL A 171 -26.90 -38.12 -22.41
CA VAL A 171 -25.44 -38.19 -22.53
C VAL A 171 -25.06 -39.40 -23.38
N ASP A 172 -24.35 -39.17 -24.47
CA ASP A 172 -23.82 -40.27 -25.29
C ASP A 172 -22.74 -41.03 -24.51
N LEU A 173 -22.88 -42.35 -24.46
CA LEU A 173 -21.92 -43.21 -23.78
C LEU A 173 -20.70 -43.42 -24.69
N LEU A 174 -19.62 -42.69 -24.39
CA LEU A 174 -18.35 -42.83 -25.11
C LEU A 174 -17.60 -44.10 -24.67
N THR A 175 -16.82 -44.66 -25.59
CA THR A 175 -15.92 -45.79 -25.33
C THR A 175 -14.47 -45.30 -25.18
N PRO A 176 -13.63 -46.01 -24.40
CA PRO A 176 -12.21 -45.67 -24.29
C PRO A 176 -11.51 -45.87 -25.63
N VAL A 177 -10.57 -44.98 -25.97
CA VAL A 177 -9.68 -45.17 -27.11
C VAL A 177 -8.50 -46.01 -26.60
N GLY A 178 -8.47 -47.29 -26.96
CA GLY A 178 -7.53 -48.24 -26.36
C GLY A 178 -7.83 -48.48 -24.88
N ASN A 179 -6.81 -48.33 -24.02
CA ASN A 179 -6.91 -48.53 -22.57
C ASN A 179 -6.77 -47.20 -21.77
N ASP A 180 -6.99 -46.07 -22.44
CA ASP A 180 -6.87 -44.74 -21.85
C ASP A 180 -8.18 -44.25 -21.25
N TYR A 181 -8.39 -44.60 -19.98
CA TYR A 181 -9.55 -44.18 -19.20
C TYR A 181 -9.44 -42.74 -18.69
N ALA A 182 -8.25 -42.14 -18.72
CA ALA A 182 -8.07 -40.75 -18.34
C ALA A 182 -8.62 -39.84 -19.44
N ASP A 183 -8.29 -40.13 -20.70
CA ASP A 183 -8.83 -39.49 -21.89
C ASP A 183 -10.35 -39.71 -22.02
N LEU A 184 -10.85 -40.93 -21.78
CA LEU A 184 -12.30 -41.18 -21.73
C LEU A 184 -13.01 -40.27 -20.70
N SER A 185 -12.46 -40.17 -19.50
CA SER A 185 -13.02 -39.32 -18.45
C SER A 185 -13.05 -37.85 -18.86
N GLU A 186 -12.01 -37.37 -19.54
CA GLU A 186 -11.92 -35.99 -19.98
C GLU A 186 -12.94 -35.69 -21.08
N ARG A 187 -13.09 -36.57 -22.08
CA ARG A 187 -14.11 -36.44 -23.11
C ARG A 187 -15.54 -36.47 -22.55
N MET A 188 -15.82 -37.38 -21.61
CA MET A 188 -17.12 -37.44 -20.93
C MET A 188 -17.39 -36.15 -20.13
N GLY A 189 -16.37 -35.62 -19.44
CA GLY A 189 -16.46 -34.33 -18.75
C GLY A 189 -16.80 -33.19 -19.71
N HIS A 190 -16.10 -33.11 -20.84
CA HIS A 190 -16.37 -32.11 -21.88
C HIS A 190 -17.76 -32.20 -22.50
N GLN A 191 -18.29 -33.41 -22.66
CA GLN A 191 -19.64 -33.59 -23.16
C GLN A 191 -20.68 -33.03 -22.18
N ILE A 192 -20.50 -33.27 -20.88
CA ILE A 192 -21.35 -32.70 -19.84
C ILE A 192 -21.20 -31.18 -19.79
N ASP A 193 -19.97 -30.66 -19.93
CA ASP A 193 -19.74 -29.22 -20.02
C ASP A 193 -20.54 -28.61 -21.17
N ASN A 194 -20.57 -29.26 -22.34
CA ASN A 194 -21.36 -28.81 -23.49
C ASN A 194 -22.87 -28.83 -23.24
N MET A 195 -23.39 -29.69 -22.37
CA MET A 195 -24.83 -29.76 -22.05
C MET A 195 -25.28 -28.64 -21.11
N VAL A 196 -24.38 -28.19 -20.24
CA VAL A 196 -24.63 -27.15 -19.21
C VAL A 196 -24.29 -25.75 -19.71
N SER A 197 -23.44 -25.69 -20.73
CA SER A 197 -22.87 -24.47 -21.29
C SER A 197 -23.67 -23.99 -22.50
N ASP A 198 -24.47 -22.93 -22.33
CA ASP A 198 -24.77 -21.99 -23.42
C ASP A 198 -23.60 -21.00 -23.63
N LEU A 199 -22.47 -21.22 -22.95
CA LEU A 199 -21.28 -20.39 -23.10
C LEU A 199 -20.76 -20.52 -24.52
N SER A 200 -20.59 -19.38 -25.16
CA SER A 200 -19.81 -19.27 -26.39
C SER A 200 -18.40 -19.85 -26.20
N PRO A 201 -17.74 -20.31 -27.28
CA PRO A 201 -16.33 -20.71 -27.21
C PRO A 201 -15.44 -19.64 -26.55
N GLU A 202 -15.78 -18.36 -26.73
CA GLU A 202 -15.07 -17.22 -26.15
C GLU A 202 -15.27 -17.10 -24.63
N GLU A 203 -16.49 -17.28 -24.13
CA GLU A 203 -16.81 -17.32 -22.69
C GLU A 203 -16.15 -18.51 -22.00
N ARG A 204 -16.11 -19.68 -22.64
CA ARG A 204 -15.42 -20.86 -22.11
C ARG A 204 -13.92 -20.65 -22.03
N ALA A 205 -13.30 -20.12 -23.09
CA ALA A 205 -11.88 -19.81 -23.10
C ALA A 205 -11.53 -18.76 -22.04
N LEU A 206 -12.35 -17.71 -21.90
CA LEU A 206 -12.19 -16.69 -20.86
C LEU A 206 -12.20 -17.29 -19.45
N LYS A 207 -13.17 -18.16 -19.15
CA LYS A 207 -13.28 -18.85 -17.85
C LYS A 207 -12.00 -19.64 -17.55
N THR A 208 -11.55 -20.46 -18.49
CA THR A 208 -10.34 -21.28 -18.34
C THR A 208 -9.10 -20.41 -18.14
N ASP A 209 -8.96 -19.35 -18.93
CA ASP A 209 -7.80 -18.44 -18.86
C ASP A 209 -7.75 -17.69 -17.52
N LEU A 210 -8.91 -17.25 -17.00
CA LEU A 210 -9.01 -16.61 -15.68
C LEU A 210 -8.62 -17.57 -14.55
N ASN A 211 -9.14 -18.80 -14.57
CA ASN A 211 -8.80 -19.80 -13.56
C ASN A 211 -7.30 -20.15 -13.57
N ASN A 212 -6.75 -20.36 -14.77
CA ASN A 212 -5.32 -20.63 -14.94
C ASN A 212 -4.46 -19.45 -14.46
N ALA A 213 -4.85 -18.21 -14.77
CA ALA A 213 -4.15 -17.02 -14.31
C ALA A 213 -4.22 -16.88 -12.78
N ALA A 214 -5.40 -17.06 -12.18
CA ALA A 214 -5.59 -17.00 -10.73
C ALA A 214 -4.71 -18.04 -10.01
N LEU A 215 -4.66 -19.29 -10.52
CA LEU A 215 -3.79 -20.34 -9.97
C LEU A 215 -2.31 -20.04 -10.15
N LYS A 216 -1.90 -19.61 -11.36
CA LYS A 216 -0.51 -19.23 -11.69
C LYS A 216 -0.02 -18.13 -10.75
N TRP A 217 -0.79 -17.05 -10.62
CA TRP A 217 -0.40 -15.89 -9.84
C TRP A 217 -0.47 -16.16 -8.34
N ASN A 218 -1.49 -16.88 -7.86
CA ASN A 218 -1.52 -17.31 -6.47
C ASN A 218 -0.26 -18.11 -6.11
N LYS A 219 0.10 -19.12 -6.91
CA LYS A 219 1.33 -19.90 -6.67
C LYS A 219 2.58 -19.02 -6.70
N LYS A 220 2.78 -18.24 -7.77
CA LYS A 220 3.97 -17.39 -7.93
C LYS A 220 4.10 -16.35 -6.82
N ILE A 221 2.99 -15.76 -6.38
CA ILE A 221 2.96 -14.82 -5.26
C ILE A 221 3.28 -15.53 -3.95
N GLN A 222 2.68 -16.68 -3.66
CA GLN A 222 3.00 -17.44 -2.43
C GLN A 222 4.48 -17.83 -2.38
N ASP A 223 5.04 -18.32 -3.49
CA ASP A 223 6.45 -18.66 -3.60
C ASP A 223 7.33 -17.43 -3.32
N LEU A 224 6.98 -16.26 -3.86
CA LEU A 224 7.68 -15.00 -3.61
C LEU A 224 7.54 -14.55 -2.14
N LEU A 225 6.36 -14.71 -1.54
CA LEU A 225 6.10 -14.36 -0.14
C LEU A 225 6.90 -15.22 0.86
N LEU A 226 7.47 -16.35 0.44
CA LEU A 226 8.35 -17.19 1.25
C LEU A 226 9.83 -16.81 1.16
N LEU A 227 10.22 -15.96 0.20
CA LEU A 227 11.61 -15.54 0.00
C LEU A 227 12.14 -14.62 1.12
N SER A 228 13.46 -14.41 1.13
CA SER A 228 14.09 -13.45 2.04
C SER A 228 13.67 -12.01 1.73
N LYS A 229 13.81 -11.09 2.70
CA LYS A 229 13.44 -9.68 2.55
C LYS A 229 14.10 -9.03 1.31
N LYS A 230 15.39 -9.32 1.09
CA LYS A 230 16.15 -8.75 -0.02
C LYS A 230 15.62 -9.23 -1.37
N GLU A 231 15.42 -10.53 -1.52
CA GLU A 231 14.92 -11.13 -2.77
C GLU A 231 13.50 -10.65 -3.08
N LYS A 232 12.64 -10.51 -2.05
CA LYS A 232 11.31 -9.91 -2.20
C LYS A 232 11.40 -8.50 -2.78
N ASP A 233 12.22 -7.64 -2.20
CA ASP A 233 12.32 -6.24 -2.64
C ASP A 233 12.87 -6.10 -4.07
N GLU A 234 13.67 -7.06 -4.53
CA GLU A 234 14.24 -7.09 -5.89
C GLU A 234 13.25 -7.63 -6.94
N LEU A 235 12.48 -8.66 -6.59
CA LEU A 235 11.60 -9.36 -7.54
C LEU A 235 10.15 -8.85 -7.55
N SER A 236 9.67 -8.27 -6.45
CA SER A 236 8.24 -7.94 -6.28
C SER A 236 7.72 -7.00 -7.35
N GLN A 237 8.48 -5.95 -7.72
CA GLN A 237 8.00 -4.98 -8.71
C GLN A 237 7.73 -5.63 -10.07
N GLY A 238 8.64 -6.48 -10.55
CA GLY A 238 8.45 -7.17 -11.83
C GLY A 238 7.27 -8.14 -11.81
N VAL A 239 7.05 -8.82 -10.68
CA VAL A 239 5.90 -9.72 -10.50
C VAL A 239 4.59 -8.93 -10.43
N ILE A 240 4.57 -7.80 -9.73
CA ILE A 240 3.43 -6.88 -9.66
C ILE A 240 3.08 -6.38 -11.07
N ASP A 241 4.05 -5.84 -11.80
CA ASP A 241 3.82 -5.29 -13.14
C ASP A 241 3.33 -6.36 -14.13
N GLU A 242 3.94 -7.56 -14.13
CA GLU A 242 3.54 -8.67 -15.01
C GLU A 242 2.13 -9.19 -14.67
N SER A 243 1.82 -9.32 -13.37
CA SER A 243 0.50 -9.79 -12.92
C SER A 243 -0.61 -8.79 -13.20
N LEU A 244 -0.37 -7.48 -13.00
CA LEU A 244 -1.33 -6.43 -13.32
C LEU A 244 -1.55 -6.29 -14.83
N ALA A 245 -0.51 -6.47 -15.64
CA ALA A 245 -0.64 -6.48 -17.10
C ALA A 245 -1.55 -7.63 -17.56
N GLU A 246 -1.35 -8.84 -17.02
CA GLU A 246 -2.19 -10.01 -17.33
C GLU A 246 -3.63 -9.83 -16.78
N TYR A 247 -3.78 -9.28 -15.57
CA TYR A 247 -5.06 -8.93 -14.98
C TYR A 247 -5.85 -7.95 -15.85
N ASN A 248 -5.23 -6.84 -16.27
CA ASN A 248 -5.86 -5.83 -17.10
C ASN A 248 -6.26 -6.37 -18.48
N LYS A 249 -5.43 -7.24 -19.06
CA LYS A 249 -5.73 -7.93 -20.31
C LYS A 249 -6.96 -8.83 -20.17
N LEU A 250 -7.03 -9.64 -19.11
CA LEU A 250 -8.14 -10.56 -18.87
C LEU A 250 -9.42 -9.83 -18.49
N GLY A 251 -9.35 -8.78 -17.68
CA GLY A 251 -10.50 -7.93 -17.34
C GLY A 251 -11.08 -7.20 -18.54
N SER A 252 -10.22 -6.61 -19.39
CA SER A 252 -10.65 -5.98 -20.65
C SER A 252 -11.29 -6.99 -21.60
N ARG A 253 -10.73 -8.21 -21.69
CA ARG A 253 -11.33 -9.29 -22.46
C ARG A 253 -12.67 -9.74 -21.88
N ALA A 254 -12.81 -9.80 -20.56
CA ALA A 254 -14.06 -10.14 -19.91
C ALA A 254 -15.16 -9.13 -20.24
N GLN A 255 -14.84 -7.83 -20.24
CA GLN A 255 -15.76 -6.77 -20.66
C GLN A 255 -16.15 -6.89 -22.14
N ASN A 256 -15.20 -7.21 -23.02
CA ASN A 256 -15.50 -7.41 -24.43
C ASN A 256 -16.39 -8.64 -24.70
N VAL A 257 -16.14 -9.75 -24.00
CA VAL A 257 -16.87 -11.02 -24.21
C VAL A 257 -18.26 -10.99 -23.55
N LEU A 258 -18.39 -10.44 -22.35
CA LEU A 258 -19.67 -10.40 -21.62
C LEU A 258 -20.51 -9.16 -21.96
N GLY A 259 -19.90 -8.13 -22.52
CA GLY A 259 -20.51 -6.83 -22.79
C GLY A 259 -20.54 -5.90 -21.57
N ASN A 260 -20.55 -4.59 -21.84
CA ASN A 260 -20.61 -3.53 -20.83
C ASN A 260 -21.80 -3.63 -19.88
N ASP A 261 -22.90 -4.22 -20.35
CA ASP A 261 -24.13 -4.33 -19.56
C ASP A 261 -24.01 -5.36 -18.43
N LYS A 262 -23.09 -6.32 -18.56
CA LYS A 262 -22.88 -7.40 -17.58
C LYS A 262 -21.68 -7.17 -16.67
N ILE A 263 -20.61 -6.58 -17.20
CA ILE A 263 -19.39 -6.30 -16.45
C ILE A 263 -18.78 -4.97 -16.89
N HIS A 264 -18.43 -4.13 -15.91
CA HIS A 264 -17.64 -2.93 -16.12
C HIS A 264 -16.26 -3.16 -15.50
N PHE A 265 -15.21 -3.04 -16.30
CA PHE A 265 -13.85 -3.26 -15.87
C PHE A 265 -13.04 -1.97 -16.00
N GLU A 266 -12.42 -1.57 -14.89
CA GLU A 266 -11.45 -0.49 -14.86
C GLU A 266 -10.05 -1.07 -14.67
N PRO A 267 -9.08 -0.74 -15.55
CA PRO A 267 -7.71 -1.20 -15.41
C PRO A 267 -7.09 -0.74 -14.08
N LEU A 268 -6.38 -1.65 -13.42
CA LEU A 268 -5.61 -1.35 -12.22
C LEU A 268 -4.17 -0.97 -12.59
N VAL A 269 -3.64 0.03 -11.91
CA VAL A 269 -2.22 0.38 -11.96
C VAL A 269 -1.56 0.01 -10.63
N SER A 270 -0.26 -0.23 -10.67
CA SER A 270 0.48 -0.63 -9.49
C SER A 270 0.53 0.50 -8.47
N GLN A 271 0.21 0.19 -7.21
CA GLN A 271 0.31 1.14 -6.10
C GLN A 271 1.78 1.41 -5.76
N THR A 272 2.67 0.46 -6.03
CA THR A 272 4.11 0.65 -5.86
C THR A 272 4.76 1.58 -6.87
N GLN A 273 4.05 1.98 -7.93
CA GLN A 273 4.48 3.12 -8.75
C GLN A 273 4.21 4.46 -8.05
N GLU A 274 3.38 4.48 -7.01
CA GLU A 274 3.10 5.64 -6.16
C GLU A 274 3.96 5.69 -4.88
N VAL A 275 4.71 4.62 -4.62
CA VAL A 275 5.67 4.51 -3.51
C VAL A 275 6.72 5.61 -3.65
N GLY A 276 6.72 6.54 -2.70
CA GLY A 276 7.56 7.74 -2.67
C GLY A 276 6.81 9.04 -2.99
N LYS A 277 5.51 8.96 -3.33
CA LYS A 277 4.61 10.11 -3.25
C LYS A 277 4.18 10.28 -1.80
N ILE A 278 4.21 11.53 -1.33
CA ILE A 278 3.83 11.89 0.05
C ILE A 278 2.43 11.34 0.41
N GLY A 279 1.44 11.50 -0.49
CA GLY A 279 0.06 11.04 -0.24
C GLY A 279 -0.02 9.54 0.05
N PHE A 280 0.69 8.73 -0.75
CA PHE A 280 0.72 7.28 -0.58
C PHE A 280 1.33 6.87 0.77
N ALA A 281 2.48 7.45 1.14
CA ALA A 281 3.14 7.10 2.41
C ALA A 281 2.25 7.38 3.63
N PHE A 282 1.54 8.51 3.64
CA PHE A 282 0.61 8.84 4.72
C PHE A 282 -0.64 7.95 4.70
N GLU A 283 -1.23 7.70 3.55
CA GLU A 283 -2.42 6.85 3.42
C GLU A 283 -2.11 5.41 3.87
N HIS A 284 -1.00 4.85 3.39
CA HIS A 284 -0.54 3.53 3.79
C HIS A 284 -0.21 3.47 5.30
N ALA A 285 0.39 4.53 5.86
CA ALA A 285 0.66 4.61 7.29
C ALA A 285 -0.60 4.63 8.15
N ILE A 286 -1.64 5.35 7.72
CA ILE A 286 -2.91 5.45 8.45
C ILE A 286 -3.68 4.13 8.37
N LYS A 287 -3.76 3.52 7.19
CA LYS A 287 -4.46 2.24 6.98
C LYS A 287 -3.81 1.09 7.74
N ASN A 288 -2.48 1.09 7.81
CA ASN A 288 -1.69 0.00 8.40
C ASN A 288 -0.98 0.43 9.71
N PHE A 289 -1.58 1.33 10.50
CA PHE A 289 -0.89 1.91 11.66
C PHE A 289 -0.53 0.84 12.72
N GLY A 290 0.78 0.68 12.96
CA GLY A 290 1.33 -0.28 13.91
C GLY A 290 2.66 0.19 14.51
N MET A 291 3.38 -0.72 15.18
CA MET A 291 4.61 -0.38 15.91
C MET A 291 5.72 0.17 15.00
N TYR A 292 5.89 -0.37 13.79
CA TYR A 292 6.93 0.10 12.87
C TYR A 292 6.62 1.50 12.33
N GLN A 293 5.36 1.75 11.97
CA GLN A 293 4.89 3.06 11.51
C GLN A 293 5.03 4.10 12.63
N PHE A 294 4.73 3.73 13.87
CA PHE A 294 4.95 4.57 15.04
C PHE A 294 6.43 4.90 15.24
N VAL A 295 7.34 3.92 15.13
CA VAL A 295 8.79 4.16 15.26
C VAL A 295 9.31 5.08 14.17
N VAL A 296 8.87 4.91 12.91
CA VAL A 296 9.23 5.82 11.82
C VAL A 296 8.73 7.24 12.10
N LEU A 297 7.47 7.38 12.52
CA LEU A 297 6.87 8.66 12.88
C LEU A 297 7.64 9.35 14.02
N ALA A 298 7.92 8.63 15.10
CA ALA A 298 8.68 9.12 16.23
C ALA A 298 10.11 9.52 15.83
N GLY A 299 10.76 8.74 14.96
CA GLY A 299 12.06 9.05 14.39
C GLY A 299 12.06 10.38 13.61
N CYS A 300 11.04 10.62 12.79
CA CYS A 300 10.89 11.88 12.05
C CYS A 300 10.63 13.06 12.98
N ILE A 301 9.76 12.90 13.98
CA ILE A 301 9.50 13.95 14.98
C ILE A 301 10.79 14.30 15.73
N LEU A 302 11.54 13.29 16.16
CA LEU A 302 12.81 13.49 16.85
C LEU A 302 13.78 14.24 15.93
N LEU A 303 13.91 13.82 14.68
CA LEU A 303 14.81 14.44 13.71
C LEU A 303 14.51 15.95 13.55
N ASP A 304 13.25 16.31 13.28
CA ASP A 304 12.90 17.69 12.89
C ASP A 304 12.68 18.65 14.05
N PHE A 305 12.26 18.14 15.22
CA PHE A 305 11.84 19.01 16.34
C PHE A 305 12.78 18.96 17.55
N VAL A 306 13.62 17.92 17.71
CA VAL A 306 14.44 17.77 18.93
C VAL A 306 15.42 18.93 19.13
N ILE A 307 16.00 19.47 18.06
CA ILE A 307 17.02 20.52 18.17
C ILE A 307 16.44 21.80 18.78
N VAL A 308 15.21 22.17 18.41
CA VAL A 308 14.53 23.33 19.01
C VAL A 308 14.24 23.10 20.47
N ILE A 309 13.79 21.90 20.84
CA ILE A 309 13.56 21.54 22.25
C ILE A 309 14.86 21.67 23.05
N ILE A 310 15.97 21.13 22.53
CA ILE A 310 17.28 21.21 23.18
C ILE A 310 17.75 22.66 23.33
N ILE A 311 17.62 23.51 22.30
CA ILE A 311 17.98 24.93 22.40
C ILE A 311 17.15 25.63 23.50
N LEU A 312 15.84 25.35 23.53
CA LEU A 312 14.90 25.88 24.52
C LEU A 312 15.08 25.33 25.93
N LEU A 313 15.80 24.22 26.13
CA LEU A 313 16.14 23.72 27.46
C LEU A 313 17.54 24.13 27.91
N VAL A 314 18.55 24.02 27.05
CA VAL A 314 19.97 24.19 27.41
C VAL A 314 20.40 25.66 27.47
N THR A 315 19.83 26.52 26.63
CA THR A 315 20.30 27.92 26.53
C THR A 315 19.74 28.78 27.66
N ASN A 316 20.46 29.00 28.76
CA ASN A 316 19.95 29.89 29.82
C ASN A 316 20.14 31.37 29.46
N PRO A 317 19.21 32.27 29.85
CA PRO A 317 19.42 33.71 29.69
C PRO A 317 20.66 34.13 30.49
N ASP A 318 21.45 35.05 29.93
CA ASP A 318 22.61 35.60 30.65
C ASP A 318 22.11 36.41 31.86
N ASN A 319 22.16 35.79 33.06
CA ASN A 319 21.81 36.46 34.33
C ASN A 319 22.69 37.68 34.64
N ASN A 320 23.77 37.90 33.90
CA ASN A 320 24.70 39.02 34.07
C ASN A 320 24.24 40.35 33.43
N ARG A 321 23.00 40.44 32.92
CA ARG A 321 22.44 41.68 32.38
C ARG A 321 21.36 42.36 33.24
N ASN A 322 21.08 41.84 34.44
CA ASN A 322 20.09 42.44 35.35
C ASN A 322 20.73 43.25 36.48
N ASN A 323 21.66 44.16 36.15
CA ASN A 323 22.08 45.16 37.15
C ASN A 323 22.41 46.55 36.59
N ARG A 324 21.67 47.01 35.58
CA ARG A 324 21.62 48.43 35.20
C ARG A 324 20.23 48.81 34.68
N GLY A 325 19.41 49.41 35.54
CA GLY A 325 18.25 50.21 35.10
C GLY A 325 16.90 49.94 35.75
N SER A 326 16.83 49.45 37.00
CA SER A 326 15.62 49.65 37.82
C SER A 326 15.64 51.08 38.36
N VAL A 327 15.06 52.02 37.61
CA VAL A 327 14.66 53.32 38.14
C VAL A 327 13.14 53.32 38.18
N PHE A 328 12.62 53.26 39.40
CA PHE A 328 11.25 53.57 39.76
C PHE A 328 10.63 54.68 38.89
N ILE A 329 9.64 54.34 38.06
CA ILE A 329 8.48 55.20 37.81
C ILE A 329 7.23 54.31 37.79
N THR A 330 6.74 53.99 39.00
CA THR A 330 5.32 53.72 39.23
C THR A 330 4.53 54.97 38.86
N LYS A 331 3.96 55.04 37.65
CA LYS A 331 2.89 56.01 37.36
C LYS A 331 1.60 55.49 37.99
N ARG A 332 1.44 55.79 39.28
CA ARG A 332 0.24 55.60 40.08
C ARG A 332 -0.89 56.40 39.41
N SER A 333 -1.92 55.76 38.85
CA SER A 333 -3.13 56.46 38.40
C SER A 333 -3.92 56.88 39.64
N GLY A 334 -3.72 58.12 40.09
CA GLY A 334 -4.58 58.74 41.08
C GLY A 334 -5.86 59.20 40.41
N ASN A 335 -6.96 58.47 40.62
CA ASN A 335 -8.29 59.03 40.45
C ASN A 335 -8.58 59.92 41.66
N THR A 336 -8.40 61.22 41.49
CA THR A 336 -8.85 62.21 42.47
C THR A 336 -10.36 62.34 42.36
N LEU A 337 -11.08 61.81 43.35
CA LEU A 337 -12.49 62.10 43.58
C LEU A 337 -12.60 63.52 44.14
N ILE A 338 -13.28 64.42 43.42
CA ILE A 338 -13.68 65.73 43.92
C ILE A 338 -15.09 65.58 44.53
N PRO A 339 -15.31 65.85 45.82
CA PRO A 339 -16.65 65.94 46.37
C PRO A 339 -17.24 67.33 46.09
N ASN A 340 -18.45 67.35 45.52
CA ASN A 340 -19.28 68.55 45.40
C ASN A 340 -19.61 69.11 46.78
N LYS A 341 -19.52 70.44 46.92
CA LYS A 341 -20.28 71.22 47.90
C LYS A 341 -21.32 72.03 47.17
#